data_AF-A0A8B9JFL2-F1
#
_entry.id   AF-A0A8B9JFL2-F1
#
_cell.length_a   1.000
_cell.length_b   1.000
_cell.length_c   1.000
_cell.angle_alpha   90.00
_cell.angle_beta   90.00
_cell.angle_gamma   90.00
#
_symmetry.space_group_name_H-M   'P 1'
#
loop_
_entity.id
_entity.type
_entity.pdbx_description
1 polymer ?
#
loop_
_entity_poly.entity_id
_entity_poly.type
_entity_poly.pdbx_seq_one_letter_code
_entity_poly.pdbx_strand_id
1 'polypeptide(L)'
;FWLLPLSVHLFIAKLARSSSGKVGKKPVKVQKKIQAKAKVKSTPKSIPAKPKPRKTGTSSSTPAPGKTKKPVEQCPPLGLESLRVKDTQLQASSFQRRGLGPHRGRLNIQSGVEDGDIYDGAWCALYEDKKQWLQVDALRATRFTGVIIQGRTSLWSWNWVETFKVQFSNDSITWKTCKNGTQEAVFEGNQDTETPVLAEFPESTVARYIRINPQTWFKNGTICLRAEVLGCALPDPNIYQGQEPEVTQDKLDFRHHNYKEMRKVLKSVHEACPDITRIYSIGKSYTGLKLYVMEISDNPGKHELGKREPNKKP
;
A
#
# COMPACT_ATOMS: atom_id res chain seq x y z
N PHE A 1 -7.43 53.96 14.63
CA PHE A 1 -6.52 54.86 13.90
C PHE A 1 -5.11 54.24 13.95
N TRP A 2 -4.28 54.54 12.93
CA TRP A 2 -2.79 54.54 12.84
C TRP A 2 -1.95 54.23 14.13
N LEU A 3 -0.74 53.65 14.12
CA LEU A 3 0.21 53.30 13.02
C LEU A 3 1.29 52.26 13.48
N LEU A 4 1.87 51.52 12.53
CA LEU A 4 3.25 50.99 12.58
C LEU A 4 4.25 52.13 12.27
N PRO A 5 5.55 52.07 12.63
CA PRO A 5 6.54 51.81 11.55
C PRO A 5 7.95 51.25 11.93
N LEU A 6 8.63 50.75 10.88
CA LEU A 6 10.08 50.87 10.56
C LEU A 6 11.18 50.32 11.50
N SER A 7 11.81 49.22 11.06
CA SER A 7 13.15 49.20 10.39
C SER A 7 13.42 47.76 9.92
N VAL A 8 13.76 47.39 8.68
CA VAL A 8 14.50 48.01 7.57
C VAL A 8 16.00 48.20 7.87
N HIS A 9 16.80 47.24 7.42
CA HIS A 9 18.10 47.56 6.84
C HIS A 9 18.33 46.77 5.55
N LEU A 10 18.72 47.50 4.51
CA LEU A 10 19.03 47.00 3.17
C LEU A 10 20.54 47.12 2.95
N PHE A 11 21.15 46.23 2.16
CA PHE A 11 22.54 46.38 1.70
C PHE A 11 22.63 46.21 0.19
N ILE A 12 23.16 47.22 -0.52
CA ILE A 12 23.32 47.26 -1.98
C ILE A 12 24.66 47.92 -2.33
N ALA A 13 25.53 47.19 -3.05
CA ALA A 13 26.42 47.68 -4.11
C ALA A 13 27.01 46.43 -4.83
N LYS A 14 27.04 46.24 -6.16
CA LYS A 14 27.26 47.06 -7.38
C LYS A 14 28.73 47.15 -7.87
N LEU A 15 29.00 46.43 -8.99
CA LEU A 15 29.76 46.87 -10.20
C LEU A 15 31.28 47.15 -10.03
N ALA A 16 32.18 47.02 -11.03
CA ALA A 16 32.26 46.33 -12.35
C ALA A 16 33.78 46.35 -12.79
N ARG A 17 34.32 46.26 -14.03
CA ARG A 17 33.82 46.23 -15.43
C ARG A 17 34.96 45.80 -16.40
N SER A 18 34.67 45.03 -17.47
CA SER A 18 35.54 44.83 -18.67
C SER A 18 36.87 44.06 -18.49
N SER A 19 37.55 43.52 -19.53
CA SER A 19 37.24 43.48 -20.98
C SER A 19 37.78 42.24 -21.74
N SER A 20 37.20 42.00 -22.93
CA SER A 20 37.84 41.51 -24.19
C SER A 20 38.54 40.13 -24.27
N GLY A 21 37.94 39.22 -25.06
CA GLY A 21 38.60 38.08 -25.71
C GLY A 21 37.67 37.30 -26.67
N LYS A 22 37.95 37.30 -27.97
CA LYS A 22 37.28 36.45 -29.01
C LYS A 22 38.25 35.29 -29.36
N VAL A 23 37.95 34.21 -30.09
CA VAL A 23 36.98 33.86 -31.16
C VAL A 23 36.71 32.33 -31.10
N GLY A 24 35.56 31.80 -31.58
CA GLY A 24 35.45 30.34 -31.83
C GLY A 24 34.05 29.74 -32.06
N LYS A 25 33.35 30.09 -33.15
CA LYS A 25 32.06 29.43 -33.53
C LYS A 25 32.19 28.57 -34.79
N LYS A 26 31.76 27.30 -34.75
CA LYS A 26 31.08 26.60 -35.87
C LYS A 26 30.03 25.61 -35.33
N PRO A 27 28.82 25.51 -35.92
CA PRO A 27 27.77 24.59 -35.48
C PRO A 27 27.82 23.24 -36.22
N VAL A 28 27.40 22.15 -35.55
CA VAL A 28 27.16 20.86 -36.19
C VAL A 28 25.82 20.89 -36.92
N LYS A 29 25.81 20.54 -38.22
CA LYS A 29 24.57 20.43 -39.02
C LYS A 29 24.01 19.01 -38.97
N VAL A 30 22.69 18.90 -38.76
CA VAL A 30 21.93 17.69 -39.08
C VAL A 30 21.89 17.49 -40.59
N GLN A 31 22.11 16.26 -41.07
CA GLN A 31 21.82 15.87 -42.45
C GLN A 31 20.92 14.62 -42.46
N LYS A 32 19.74 14.74 -43.08
CA LYS A 32 18.99 13.60 -43.60
C LYS A 32 19.61 13.18 -44.94
N LYS A 33 19.61 11.89 -45.24
CA LYS A 33 19.75 11.37 -46.62
C LYS A 33 18.74 10.25 -46.84
N ILE A 34 18.26 10.11 -48.07
CA ILE A 34 17.19 9.19 -48.48
C ILE A 34 17.64 8.53 -49.79
N GLN A 35 17.05 7.37 -50.13
CA GLN A 35 17.21 6.60 -51.38
C GLN A 35 18.48 5.69 -51.44
N ALA A 36 18.47 4.49 -52.07
CA ALA A 36 17.40 3.81 -52.81
C ALA A 36 17.42 2.26 -52.72
N LYS A 37 16.20 1.70 -52.82
CA LYS A 37 15.75 0.38 -53.34
C LYS A 37 16.80 -0.65 -53.85
N ALA A 38 16.67 -1.88 -53.36
CA ALA A 38 16.78 -3.13 -54.14
C ALA A 38 15.48 -3.97 -53.93
N LYS A 39 15.17 -4.97 -54.79
CA LYS A 39 13.77 -5.34 -55.07
C LYS A 39 13.50 -6.84 -55.37
N VAL A 40 12.69 -7.49 -54.51
CA VAL A 40 11.78 -8.64 -54.81
C VAL A 40 12.49 -9.99 -55.12
N LYS A 41 12.08 -11.18 -54.64
CA LYS A 41 10.79 -11.89 -54.82
C LYS A 41 10.25 -12.60 -53.58
N SER A 42 8.92 -12.76 -53.57
CA SER A 42 8.12 -13.59 -52.67
C SER A 42 7.53 -14.80 -53.40
N THR A 43 7.18 -15.88 -52.69
CA THR A 43 5.83 -16.50 -52.63
C THR A 43 5.80 -17.74 -51.71
N PRO A 44 4.62 -18.20 -51.20
CA PRO A 44 4.55 -19.06 -50.00
C PRO A 44 4.00 -20.49 -50.21
N LYS A 45 4.16 -21.32 -49.18
CA LYS A 45 3.45 -22.59 -48.85
C LYS A 45 3.77 -22.94 -47.38
N SER A 46 3.02 -23.68 -46.57
CA SER A 46 1.57 -24.03 -46.49
C SER A 46 1.38 -24.91 -45.24
N ILE A 47 0.28 -24.76 -44.48
CA ILE A 47 0.05 -25.50 -43.21
C ILE A 47 -0.48 -26.92 -43.47
N PRO A 48 -0.01 -27.95 -42.72
CA PRO A 48 -0.77 -29.18 -42.46
C PRO A 48 -1.15 -29.36 -40.97
N ALA A 49 -2.12 -30.23 -40.69
CA ALA A 49 -2.81 -30.36 -39.39
C ALA A 49 -2.44 -31.63 -38.58
N LYS A 50 -3.08 -31.76 -37.40
CA LYS A 50 -2.92 -32.86 -36.41
C LYS A 50 -3.19 -34.26 -36.98
N PRO A 51 -2.60 -35.28 -36.34
CA PRO A 51 -3.32 -36.52 -36.05
C PRO A 51 -3.37 -36.90 -34.55
N LYS A 52 -4.32 -37.78 -34.22
CA LYS A 52 -4.52 -38.59 -33.00
C LYS A 52 -5.32 -39.84 -33.45
N PRO A 53 -5.40 -40.95 -32.68
CA PRO A 53 -4.60 -41.41 -31.54
C PRO A 53 -4.09 -42.87 -31.72
N ARG A 54 -3.35 -43.42 -30.74
CA ARG A 54 -3.31 -44.89 -30.50
C ARG A 54 -3.16 -45.20 -29.00
N LYS A 55 -3.59 -46.40 -28.57
CA LYS A 55 -3.62 -46.87 -27.17
C LYS A 55 -2.58 -47.97 -26.90
N THR A 56 -1.88 -47.85 -25.77
CA THR A 56 -1.26 -48.90 -24.92
C THR A 56 -0.82 -48.19 -23.63
N GLY A 57 -0.76 -48.79 -22.43
CA GLY A 57 -1.27 -50.07 -21.94
C GLY A 57 -1.16 -50.06 -20.41
N THR A 58 -2.08 -50.71 -19.68
CA THR A 58 -2.18 -50.55 -18.21
C THR A 58 -1.14 -51.39 -17.45
N SER A 59 -0.48 -50.78 -16.46
CA SER A 59 -0.02 -51.48 -15.25
C SER A 59 -0.35 -50.63 -14.02
N SER A 60 -0.70 -51.28 -12.92
CA SER A 60 -1.28 -50.65 -11.73
C SER A 60 -0.39 -50.82 -10.50
N SER A 61 0.00 -49.72 -9.85
CA SER A 61 0.54 -49.72 -8.50
C SER A 61 -0.01 -48.53 -7.72
N THR A 62 -0.64 -48.80 -6.58
CA THR A 62 -1.27 -47.79 -5.71
C THR A 62 -0.43 -47.61 -4.45
N PRO A 63 0.07 -46.39 -4.17
CA PRO A 63 0.47 -45.98 -2.83
C PRO A 63 -0.71 -45.43 -2.02
N ALA A 64 -0.65 -45.59 -0.70
CA ALA A 64 -1.69 -45.19 0.25
C ALA A 64 -1.96 -43.66 0.26
N PRO A 65 -3.15 -43.20 0.72
CA PRO A 65 -3.54 -41.79 0.66
C PRO A 65 -2.61 -40.89 1.49
N GLY A 66 -1.91 -39.99 0.81
CA GLY A 66 -1.18 -38.90 1.44
C GLY A 66 -2.13 -38.00 2.23
N LYS A 67 -1.79 -37.73 3.50
CA LYS A 67 -2.61 -36.90 4.41
C LYS A 67 -2.88 -35.55 3.77
N THR A 68 -4.13 -35.29 3.39
CA THR A 68 -4.58 -33.97 2.96
C THR A 68 -4.42 -33.00 4.13
N LYS A 69 -3.44 -32.09 4.02
CA LYS A 69 -3.47 -30.87 4.83
C LYS A 69 -4.82 -30.21 4.52
N LYS A 70 -5.65 -29.99 5.54
CA LYS A 70 -6.87 -29.20 5.38
C LYS A 70 -6.48 -27.84 4.74
N PRO A 71 -7.30 -27.26 3.84
CA PRO A 71 -7.12 -25.87 3.47
C PRO A 71 -7.03 -25.05 4.74
N VAL A 72 -5.95 -24.28 4.90
CA VAL A 72 -5.87 -23.30 5.98
C VAL A 72 -6.88 -22.22 5.61
N GLU A 73 -7.90 -22.02 6.42
CA GLU A 73 -8.85 -20.93 6.24
C GLU A 73 -8.09 -19.61 6.38
N GLN A 74 -7.78 -18.98 5.24
CA GLN A 74 -7.08 -17.70 5.21
C GLN A 74 -8.03 -16.64 5.77
N CYS A 75 -7.68 -16.11 6.94
CA CYS A 75 -8.50 -15.11 7.60
C CYS A 75 -8.50 -13.77 6.83
N PRO A 76 -9.64 -13.04 6.84
CA PRO A 76 -9.76 -11.76 6.15
C PRO A 76 -8.87 -10.68 6.82
N PRO A 77 -8.65 -9.55 6.14
CA PRO A 77 -8.06 -8.37 6.77
C PRO A 77 -8.92 -7.89 7.95
N LEU A 78 -8.26 -7.53 9.05
CA LEU A 78 -8.89 -7.02 10.26
C LEU A 78 -9.49 -5.63 9.98
N GLY A 79 -8.84 -4.84 9.12
CA GLY A 79 -9.37 -3.61 8.54
C GLY A 79 -8.64 -2.36 9.02
N LEU A 80 -7.31 -2.40 8.96
CA LEU A 80 -6.48 -1.20 9.03
C LEU A 80 -6.66 -0.37 7.76
N GLU A 81 -6.67 -0.99 6.57
CA GLU A 81 -6.94 -0.33 5.29
C GLU A 81 -8.39 0.14 5.18
N SER A 82 -9.36 -0.73 5.51
CA SER A 82 -10.80 -0.43 5.41
C SER A 82 -11.37 0.40 6.56
N LEU A 83 -10.51 0.97 7.42
CA LEU A 83 -10.87 1.79 8.59
C LEU A 83 -11.77 1.12 9.65
N ARG A 84 -12.12 -0.16 9.52
CA ARG A 84 -12.90 -0.93 10.50
C ARG A 84 -12.22 -1.00 11.87
N VAL A 85 -10.88 -1.06 11.89
CA VAL A 85 -10.07 -0.85 13.09
C VAL A 85 -9.98 0.65 13.33
N LYS A 86 -10.51 1.14 14.46
CA LYS A 86 -10.53 2.57 14.83
C LYS A 86 -9.15 3.05 15.27
N ASP A 87 -8.86 4.35 15.14
CA ASP A 87 -7.57 4.93 15.57
C ASP A 87 -7.26 4.69 17.05
N THR A 88 -8.27 4.59 17.91
CA THR A 88 -8.13 4.26 19.34
C THR A 88 -7.62 2.83 19.60
N GLN A 89 -7.71 1.94 18.60
CA GLN A 89 -7.16 0.57 18.65
C GLN A 89 -5.70 0.50 18.18
N LEU A 90 -5.14 1.61 17.65
CA LEU A 90 -3.79 1.67 17.09
C LEU A 90 -2.87 2.44 18.05
N GLN A 91 -1.83 1.78 18.53
CA GLN A 91 -0.83 2.35 19.44
C GLN A 91 0.59 2.10 18.91
N ALA A 92 1.57 2.87 19.36
CA ALA A 92 2.97 2.65 19.03
C ALA A 92 3.89 2.99 20.21
N SER A 93 5.09 2.42 20.20
CA SER A 93 6.16 2.71 21.17
C SER A 93 6.58 4.18 21.18
N SER A 94 6.63 4.79 20.01
CA SER A 94 6.95 6.21 19.79
C SER A 94 6.48 6.62 18.38
N PHE A 95 6.50 7.92 18.08
CA PHE A 95 6.29 8.40 16.71
C PHE A 95 7.06 9.71 16.46
N GLN A 96 7.65 9.86 15.26
CA GLN A 96 8.57 10.97 14.96
C GLN A 96 7.91 12.36 15.01
N ARG A 97 6.64 12.46 14.57
CA ARG A 97 5.80 13.67 14.62
C ARG A 97 4.32 13.29 14.57
N ARG A 98 3.42 14.23 14.90
CA ARG A 98 1.96 14.02 14.90
C ARG A 98 1.44 13.36 13.62
N GLY A 99 1.93 13.79 12.46
CA GLY A 99 1.53 13.24 11.16
C GLY A 99 2.19 11.92 10.75
N LEU A 100 2.99 11.31 11.62
CA LEU A 100 3.59 9.97 11.46
C LEU A 100 3.20 9.02 12.62
N GLY A 101 2.06 9.29 13.27
CA GLY A 101 1.53 8.51 14.39
C GLY A 101 0.97 7.13 14.00
N PRO A 102 0.57 6.28 14.97
CA PRO A 102 0.10 4.91 14.71
C PRO A 102 -1.14 4.84 13.80
N HIS A 103 -2.00 5.86 13.81
CA HIS A 103 -3.14 6.00 12.88
C HIS A 103 -2.73 6.06 11.39
N ARG A 104 -1.46 6.40 11.10
CA ARG A 104 -0.85 6.38 9.75
C ARG A 104 -0.17 5.05 9.43
N GLY A 105 -0.14 4.09 10.36
CA GLY A 105 0.40 2.74 10.15
C GLY A 105 -0.50 1.81 9.34
N ARG A 106 -1.47 2.35 8.59
CA ARG A 106 -2.48 1.60 7.82
C ARG A 106 -1.96 1.29 6.40
N LEU A 107 -2.22 0.09 5.88
CA LEU A 107 -1.86 -0.31 4.52
C LEU A 107 -2.42 0.67 3.47
N ASN A 108 -1.66 0.91 2.40
CA ASN A 108 -1.98 1.78 1.26
C ASN A 108 -2.32 3.25 1.59
N ILE A 109 -2.23 3.69 2.86
CA ILE A 109 -2.46 5.10 3.20
C ILE A 109 -1.43 6.00 2.51
N GLN A 110 -1.89 7.10 1.93
CA GLN A 110 -1.08 7.99 1.09
C GLN A 110 -0.62 9.23 1.86
N SER A 111 0.52 9.81 1.48
CA SER A 111 0.96 11.12 1.97
C SER A 111 0.04 12.24 1.49
N GLY A 112 0.17 13.43 2.08
CA GLY A 112 -0.28 14.66 1.45
C GLY A 112 0.28 14.85 0.04
N VAL A 113 -0.41 15.70 -0.74
CA VAL A 113 -0.03 16.11 -2.10
C VAL A 113 0.60 17.51 -2.10
N GLU A 114 0.58 18.22 -0.96
CA GLU A 114 1.10 19.58 -0.82
C GLU A 114 2.47 19.55 -0.11
N ASP A 115 3.46 20.27 -0.68
CA ASP A 115 4.80 20.35 -0.10
C ASP A 115 4.76 21.04 1.27
N GLY A 116 5.35 20.37 2.27
CA GLY A 116 5.32 20.81 3.66
C GLY A 116 4.20 20.20 4.52
N ASP A 117 3.36 19.32 3.97
CA ASP A 117 2.45 18.53 4.79
C ASP A 117 3.22 17.68 5.83
N ILE A 118 2.76 17.72 7.09
CA ILE A 118 3.31 16.93 8.20
C ILE A 118 2.89 15.45 8.13
N TYR A 119 1.88 15.11 7.32
CA TYR A 119 1.22 13.81 7.21
C TYR A 119 1.72 12.95 6.03
N ASP A 120 2.93 12.37 6.09
CA ASP A 120 3.34 11.32 5.14
C ASP A 120 2.55 10.02 5.35
N GLY A 121 2.60 9.11 4.38
CA GLY A 121 1.88 7.83 4.42
C GLY A 121 2.67 6.71 5.10
N ALA A 122 2.88 6.81 6.42
CA ALA A 122 3.27 5.70 7.31
C ALA A 122 3.19 6.12 8.79
N TRP A 123 3.15 5.13 9.69
CA TRP A 123 3.71 5.33 11.03
C TRP A 123 5.24 5.30 10.93
N CYS A 124 5.91 6.22 11.61
CA CYS A 124 7.37 6.18 11.78
C CYS A 124 7.74 6.38 13.25
N ALA A 125 8.61 5.52 13.77
CA ALA A 125 9.10 5.65 15.14
C ALA A 125 9.98 6.90 15.33
N LEU A 126 10.09 7.39 16.58
CA LEU A 126 10.99 8.49 16.95
C LEU A 126 12.44 8.03 17.13
N TYR A 127 12.63 6.76 17.53
CA TYR A 127 13.94 6.20 17.87
C TYR A 127 14.26 5.00 16.96
N GLU A 128 15.50 4.92 16.50
CA GLU A 128 15.99 3.88 15.60
C GLU A 128 16.56 2.68 16.38
N ASP A 129 15.71 2.00 17.15
CA ASP A 129 16.09 0.79 17.90
C ASP A 129 15.14 -0.41 17.68
N LYS A 130 15.60 -1.60 18.07
CA LYS A 130 14.85 -2.86 17.92
C LYS A 130 13.76 -3.07 18.97
N LYS A 131 13.48 -2.07 19.81
CA LYS A 131 12.43 -2.09 20.84
C LYS A 131 11.15 -1.41 20.36
N GLN A 132 11.17 -0.74 19.22
CA GLN A 132 10.00 -0.08 18.67
C GLN A 132 8.92 -1.07 18.24
N TRP A 133 7.66 -0.63 18.27
CA TRP A 133 6.51 -1.43 17.85
C TRP A 133 5.33 -0.57 17.37
N LEU A 134 4.59 -1.12 16.39
CA LEU A 134 3.20 -0.76 16.11
C LEU A 134 2.30 -1.84 16.72
N GLN A 135 1.23 -1.45 17.40
CA GLN A 135 0.29 -2.33 18.10
C GLN A 135 -1.13 -2.15 17.57
N VAL A 136 -1.84 -3.26 17.44
CA VAL A 136 -3.27 -3.30 17.11
C VAL A 136 -4.03 -4.05 18.21
N ASP A 137 -5.10 -3.46 18.72
CA ASP A 137 -6.11 -4.12 19.56
C ASP A 137 -7.26 -4.64 18.68
N ALA A 138 -7.47 -5.96 18.62
CA ALA A 138 -8.60 -6.55 17.91
C ALA A 138 -9.93 -6.49 18.69
N LEU A 139 -9.93 -5.94 19.92
CA LEU A 139 -11.02 -5.84 20.90
C LEU A 139 -11.54 -7.18 21.45
N ARG A 140 -11.53 -8.24 20.63
CA ARG A 140 -11.98 -9.60 20.94
C ARG A 140 -10.86 -10.62 20.67
N ALA A 141 -10.98 -11.81 21.25
CA ALA A 141 -10.07 -12.91 20.97
C ALA A 141 -10.08 -13.25 19.47
N THR A 142 -8.92 -13.15 18.83
CA THR A 142 -8.77 -13.21 17.36
C THR A 142 -7.67 -14.21 17.02
N ARG A 143 -7.94 -15.12 16.08
CA ARG A 143 -6.92 -15.98 15.47
C ARG A 143 -6.20 -15.19 14.40
N PHE A 144 -4.97 -14.76 14.69
CA PHE A 144 -4.11 -14.10 13.72
C PHE A 144 -3.39 -15.14 12.84
N THR A 145 -3.37 -14.90 11.52
CA THR A 145 -2.76 -15.80 10.52
C THR A 145 -1.60 -15.18 9.76
N GLY A 146 -1.47 -13.86 9.75
CA GLY A 146 -0.36 -13.16 9.11
C GLY A 146 -0.49 -11.64 9.22
N VAL A 147 0.50 -10.93 8.68
CA VAL A 147 0.44 -9.48 8.45
C VAL A 147 0.91 -9.16 7.04
N ILE A 148 0.36 -8.09 6.46
CA ILE A 148 0.86 -7.49 5.23
C ILE A 148 1.55 -6.19 5.63
N ILE A 149 2.80 -5.98 5.25
CA ILE A 149 3.53 -4.72 5.51
C ILE A 149 4.01 -4.04 4.23
N GLN A 150 4.19 -2.72 4.31
CA GLN A 150 4.52 -1.84 3.20
C GLN A 150 5.36 -0.66 3.73
N GLY A 151 6.30 -0.13 2.95
CA GLY A 151 7.12 1.02 3.36
C GLY A 151 6.34 2.33 3.42
N ARG A 152 7.02 3.44 3.75
CA ARG A 152 6.46 4.80 3.77
C ARG A 152 6.37 5.36 2.36
N THR A 153 5.18 5.84 1.99
CA THR A 153 5.04 6.72 0.84
C THR A 153 5.27 8.19 1.25
N SER A 154 6.12 8.87 0.49
CA SER A 154 6.56 10.25 0.71
C SER A 154 7.26 10.77 -0.56
N LEU A 155 7.11 12.05 -0.88
CA LEU A 155 7.76 12.68 -2.03
C LEU A 155 9.29 12.79 -1.86
N TRP A 156 9.77 12.87 -0.62
CA TRP A 156 11.14 13.32 -0.29
C TRP A 156 11.92 12.35 0.60
N SER A 157 11.40 11.15 0.92
CA SER A 157 12.02 10.28 1.94
C SER A 157 11.67 8.80 1.79
N TRP A 158 12.65 8.00 1.36
CA TRP A 158 12.54 6.54 1.27
C TRP A 158 12.78 5.87 2.63
N ASN A 159 11.77 5.17 3.16
CA ASN A 159 11.84 4.49 4.45
C ASN A 159 11.02 3.21 4.41
N TRP A 160 11.58 2.08 4.83
CA TRP A 160 10.86 0.81 4.96
C TRP A 160 11.56 -0.11 5.97
N VAL A 161 10.82 -1.11 6.44
CA VAL A 161 11.34 -2.16 7.33
C VAL A 161 11.70 -3.39 6.51
N GLU A 162 12.96 -3.81 6.62
CA GLU A 162 13.54 -4.92 5.86
C GLU A 162 13.29 -6.27 6.55
N THR A 163 13.36 -6.32 7.90
CA THR A 163 13.00 -7.50 8.70
C THR A 163 12.29 -7.10 9.99
N PHE A 164 11.40 -7.95 10.48
CA PHE A 164 10.63 -7.70 11.71
C PHE A 164 10.31 -8.99 12.48
N LYS A 165 9.89 -8.84 13.74
CA LYS A 165 9.27 -9.87 14.57
C LYS A 165 7.82 -9.51 14.84
N VAL A 166 7.02 -10.49 15.26
CA VAL A 166 5.63 -10.27 15.72
C VAL A 166 5.49 -10.78 17.14
N GLN A 167 4.76 -10.04 17.97
CA GLN A 167 4.44 -10.42 19.36
C GLN A 167 2.93 -10.38 19.59
N PHE A 168 2.43 -11.25 20.45
CA PHE A 168 1.01 -11.38 20.80
C PHE A 168 0.77 -11.24 22.29
N SER A 169 -0.40 -10.73 22.68
CA SER A 169 -0.80 -10.57 24.09
C SER A 169 -2.32 -10.62 24.27
N ASN A 170 -2.77 -10.98 25.47
CA ASN A 170 -4.19 -10.95 25.88
C ASN A 170 -4.50 -9.85 26.90
N ASP A 171 -3.48 -9.40 27.64
CA ASP A 171 -3.54 -8.47 28.77
C ASP A 171 -2.87 -7.11 28.44
N SER A 172 -2.23 -6.98 27.28
CA SER A 172 -1.31 -5.90 26.86
C SER A 172 -0.03 -5.75 27.68
N ILE A 173 0.18 -6.60 28.69
CA ILE A 173 1.32 -6.57 29.62
C ILE A 173 2.30 -7.71 29.31
N THR A 174 1.79 -8.93 29.18
CA THR A 174 2.57 -10.14 28.89
C THR A 174 2.60 -10.39 27.38
N TRP A 175 3.78 -10.31 26.79
CA TRP A 175 3.98 -10.46 25.33
C TRP A 175 4.72 -11.75 24.99
N LYS A 176 4.23 -12.47 23.99
CA LYS A 176 4.81 -13.72 23.48
C LYS A 176 5.20 -13.54 22.01
N THR A 177 6.48 -13.69 21.68
CA THR A 177 6.96 -13.64 20.29
C THR A 177 6.41 -14.81 19.47
N CYS A 178 6.01 -14.56 18.23
CA CYS A 178 5.72 -15.59 17.24
C CYS A 178 6.94 -16.52 17.05
N LYS A 179 6.70 -17.80 16.78
CA LYS A 179 7.75 -18.81 16.63
C LYS A 179 7.68 -19.54 15.30
N ASN A 180 8.85 -19.98 14.84
CA ASN A 180 8.98 -20.95 13.76
C ASN A 180 9.56 -22.23 14.36
N GLY A 181 8.67 -23.16 14.75
CA GLY A 181 9.03 -24.29 15.60
C GLY A 181 9.51 -23.83 16.99
N THR A 182 10.77 -24.10 17.32
CA THR A 182 11.35 -23.77 18.64
C THR A 182 11.90 -22.33 18.73
N GLN A 183 12.29 -21.73 17.61
CA GLN A 183 12.96 -20.43 17.55
C GLN A 183 11.97 -19.27 17.34
N GLU A 184 12.35 -18.03 17.67
CA GLU A 184 11.54 -16.85 17.36
C GLU A 184 11.47 -16.64 15.84
N ALA A 185 10.27 -16.37 15.32
CA ALA A 185 10.09 -16.07 13.90
C ALA A 185 10.55 -14.64 13.60
N VAL A 186 11.56 -14.52 12.75
CA VAL A 186 11.90 -13.29 12.02
C VAL A 186 11.27 -13.39 10.64
N PHE A 187 10.62 -12.31 10.21
CA PHE A 187 9.94 -12.21 8.93
C PHE A 187 10.69 -11.24 8.02
N GLU A 188 10.90 -11.66 6.78
CA GLU A 188 11.36 -10.79 5.70
C GLU A 188 10.25 -9.78 5.35
N GLY A 189 10.65 -8.53 5.13
CA GLY A 189 9.76 -7.39 4.92
C GLY A 189 9.87 -6.80 3.53
N ASN A 190 9.86 -5.47 3.46
CA ASN A 190 9.89 -4.74 2.19
C ASN A 190 11.33 -4.49 1.70
N GLN A 191 11.47 -4.39 0.38
CA GLN A 191 12.70 -3.95 -0.30
C GLN A 191 12.52 -2.59 -1.00
N ASP A 192 11.33 -2.00 -0.90
CA ASP A 192 10.94 -0.70 -1.47
C ASP A 192 9.81 -0.06 -0.64
N THR A 193 9.34 1.13 -1.04
CA THR A 193 8.34 1.92 -0.30
C THR A 193 6.88 1.55 -0.56
N GLU A 194 6.54 0.89 -1.66
CA GLU A 194 5.15 0.76 -2.15
C GLU A 194 4.66 -0.69 -2.33
N THR A 195 5.54 -1.67 -2.54
CA THR A 195 5.12 -3.08 -2.72
C THR A 195 4.66 -3.67 -1.38
N PRO A 196 3.37 -4.07 -1.22
CA PRO A 196 2.92 -4.76 -0.02
C PRO A 196 3.45 -6.20 0.00
N VAL A 197 4.02 -6.61 1.13
CA VAL A 197 4.61 -7.95 1.35
C VAL A 197 3.81 -8.67 2.44
N LEU A 198 3.33 -9.87 2.10
CA LEU A 198 2.61 -10.76 3.03
C LEU A 198 3.59 -11.65 3.80
N ALA A 199 3.52 -11.59 5.13
CA ALA A 199 4.14 -12.54 6.03
C ALA A 199 3.06 -13.41 6.68
N GLU A 200 2.89 -14.64 6.19
CA GLU A 200 2.06 -15.67 6.84
C GLU A 200 2.79 -16.24 8.07
N PHE A 201 2.05 -16.50 9.15
CA PHE A 201 2.62 -17.04 10.38
C PHE A 201 2.76 -18.57 10.32
N PRO A 202 3.90 -19.16 10.75
CA PRO A 202 4.09 -20.62 10.75
C PRO A 202 3.04 -21.38 11.56
N GLU A 203 2.51 -20.74 12.60
CA GLU A 203 1.38 -21.21 13.41
C GLU A 203 0.42 -20.06 13.72
N SER A 204 -0.88 -20.25 13.46
CA SER A 204 -1.89 -19.22 13.74
C SER A 204 -2.05 -19.02 15.26
N THR A 205 -1.80 -17.82 15.77
CA THR A 205 -1.86 -17.54 17.21
C THR A 205 -3.19 -16.87 17.57
N VAL A 206 -3.84 -17.35 18.63
CA VAL A 206 -5.05 -16.71 19.19
C VAL A 206 -4.64 -15.70 20.26
N ALA A 207 -4.98 -14.43 20.05
CA ALA A 207 -4.73 -13.35 21.01
C ALA A 207 -5.73 -12.19 20.85
N ARG A 208 -5.72 -11.21 21.77
CA ARG A 208 -6.45 -9.94 21.58
C ARG A 208 -5.59 -8.87 20.91
N TYR A 209 -4.33 -8.76 21.32
CA TYR A 209 -3.39 -7.74 20.86
C TYR A 209 -2.28 -8.37 20.01
N ILE A 210 -1.85 -7.63 18.98
CA ILE A 210 -0.70 -7.95 18.14
C ILE A 210 0.25 -6.73 18.10
N ARG A 211 1.56 -6.99 18.11
CA ARG A 211 2.63 -6.01 17.89
C ARG A 211 3.51 -6.45 16.72
N ILE A 212 3.89 -5.49 15.90
CA ILE A 212 4.89 -5.61 14.83
C ILE A 212 6.15 -4.89 15.31
N ASN A 213 7.27 -5.61 15.41
CA ASN A 213 8.53 -5.16 16.01
C ASN A 213 9.67 -5.13 14.97
N PRO A 214 9.97 -3.99 14.33
CA PRO A 214 11.06 -3.86 13.36
C PRO A 214 12.43 -4.31 13.91
N GLN A 215 13.23 -5.01 13.11
CA GLN A 215 14.53 -5.56 13.48
C GLN A 215 15.68 -5.05 12.60
N THR A 216 15.41 -4.82 11.31
CA THR A 216 16.25 -4.04 10.37
C THR A 216 15.37 -3.18 9.47
N TRP A 217 15.92 -2.09 8.96
CA TRP A 217 15.27 -1.09 8.13
C TRP A 217 16.28 -0.52 7.13
N PHE A 218 15.78 0.16 6.10
CA PHE A 218 16.63 0.73 5.06
C PHE A 218 17.77 1.58 5.64
N LYS A 219 19.02 1.23 5.30
CA LYS A 219 20.25 1.79 5.92
C LYS A 219 20.40 3.31 5.83
N ASN A 220 19.76 3.95 4.86
CA ASN A 220 19.80 5.40 4.65
C ASN A 220 18.46 6.07 5.01
N GLY A 221 17.64 5.42 5.83
CA GLY A 221 16.32 5.87 6.25
C GLY A 221 15.96 5.42 7.66
N THR A 222 14.73 5.69 8.07
CA THR A 222 14.22 5.50 9.43
C THR A 222 13.23 4.34 9.53
N ILE A 223 12.90 3.91 10.75
CA ILE A 223 11.86 2.91 11.00
C ILE A 223 10.49 3.50 10.65
N CYS A 224 9.98 3.17 9.46
CA CYS A 224 8.62 3.47 9.03
C CYS A 224 7.93 2.25 8.41
N LEU A 225 6.65 2.05 8.72
CA LEU A 225 5.81 1.05 8.04
C LEU A 225 4.33 1.43 7.98
N ARG A 226 3.66 0.84 6.99
CA ARG A 226 2.21 0.67 6.84
C ARG A 226 1.89 -0.82 6.97
N ALA A 227 0.74 -1.18 7.55
CA ALA A 227 0.37 -2.57 7.79
C ALA A 227 -1.14 -2.85 7.64
N GLU A 228 -1.46 -4.12 7.35
CA GLU A 228 -2.77 -4.75 7.56
C GLU A 228 -2.55 -6.08 8.31
N VAL A 229 -3.52 -6.47 9.14
CA VAL A 229 -3.45 -7.67 9.97
C VAL A 229 -4.46 -8.68 9.44
N LEU A 230 -4.06 -9.93 9.20
CA LEU A 230 -4.97 -11.01 8.81
C LEU A 230 -5.42 -11.77 10.05
N GLY A 231 -6.73 -11.82 10.31
CA GLY A 231 -7.24 -12.51 11.50
C GLY A 231 -8.75 -12.72 11.55
N CYS A 232 -9.14 -13.88 12.09
CA CYS A 232 -10.53 -14.27 12.30
C CYS A 232 -10.92 -14.01 13.76
N ALA A 233 -11.89 -13.14 14.01
CA ALA A 233 -12.47 -13.01 15.34
C ALA A 233 -13.13 -14.34 15.76
N LEU A 234 -12.88 -14.79 16.99
CA LEU A 234 -13.53 -15.98 17.54
C LEU A 234 -14.86 -15.58 18.21
N PRO A 235 -15.88 -16.47 18.21
CA PRO A 235 -17.06 -16.27 19.04
C PRO A 235 -16.66 -16.27 20.52
N ASP A 236 -17.23 -15.35 21.30
CA ASP A 236 -17.00 -15.26 22.74
C ASP A 236 -17.88 -16.29 23.46
N PRO A 237 -17.30 -17.23 24.24
CA PRO A 237 -18.08 -18.27 24.92
C PRO A 237 -19.03 -17.74 26.00
N ASN A 238 -18.92 -16.48 26.40
CA ASN A 238 -19.83 -15.85 27.38
C ASN A 238 -21.05 -15.17 26.72
N ILE A 239 -21.11 -15.11 25.38
CA ILE A 239 -22.32 -14.65 24.69
C ILE A 239 -23.31 -15.82 24.66
N TYR A 240 -24.15 -15.87 25.71
CA TYR A 240 -25.41 -16.61 25.67
C TYR A 240 -26.24 -16.13 24.48
N GLN A 241 -26.93 -17.06 23.81
CA GLN A 241 -27.76 -16.78 22.64
C GLN A 241 -28.88 -15.79 23.02
N GLY A 242 -28.81 -14.56 22.50
CA GLY A 242 -29.73 -13.49 22.91
C GLY A 242 -29.51 -12.14 22.21
N GLN A 243 -28.31 -11.88 21.69
CA GLN A 243 -28.08 -10.88 20.65
C GLN A 243 -27.41 -11.55 19.46
N GLU A 244 -28.02 -11.46 18.29
CA GLU A 244 -27.21 -11.44 17.07
C GLU A 244 -26.23 -10.28 17.18
N PRO A 245 -24.94 -10.45 16.89
CA PRO A 245 -24.17 -9.30 16.45
C PRO A 245 -24.85 -8.75 15.20
N GLU A 246 -24.95 -7.44 15.03
CA GLU A 246 -25.35 -6.85 13.75
C GLU A 246 -24.29 -7.21 12.69
N VAL A 247 -24.45 -8.38 12.07
CA VAL A 247 -23.83 -8.72 10.82
C VAL A 247 -24.55 -7.88 9.78
N THR A 248 -24.10 -6.63 9.63
CA THR A 248 -24.38 -5.82 8.45
C THR A 248 -23.99 -6.68 7.24
N GLN A 249 -24.98 -7.27 6.56
CA GLN A 249 -24.77 -8.18 5.42
C GLN A 249 -24.33 -7.46 4.14
N ASP A 250 -23.67 -6.31 4.30
CA ASP A 250 -22.74 -5.75 3.34
C ASP A 250 -21.61 -6.76 3.10
N LYS A 251 -21.87 -7.66 2.15
CA LYS A 251 -21.00 -8.72 1.66
C LYS A 251 -19.86 -8.13 0.81
N LEU A 252 -19.16 -7.17 1.38
CA LEU A 252 -18.01 -6.49 0.82
C LEU A 252 -16.82 -7.45 0.89
N ASP A 253 -16.46 -8.02 -0.25
CA ASP A 253 -15.23 -8.81 -0.41
C ASP A 253 -14.02 -7.87 -0.30
N PHE A 254 -13.52 -7.67 0.93
CA PHE A 254 -12.33 -6.86 1.23
C PHE A 254 -11.05 -7.55 0.75
N ARG A 255 -10.96 -7.76 -0.56
CA ARG A 255 -9.82 -8.33 -1.27
C ARG A 255 -9.00 -7.22 -1.89
N HIS A 256 -7.67 -7.30 -1.76
CA HIS A 256 -6.78 -6.36 -2.42
C HIS A 256 -6.91 -6.46 -3.96
N HIS A 257 -7.46 -5.42 -4.57
CA HIS A 257 -7.71 -5.36 -6.01
C HIS A 257 -6.51 -4.80 -6.78
N ASN A 258 -6.05 -5.53 -7.80
CA ASN A 258 -5.11 -4.97 -8.76
C ASN A 258 -5.76 -3.77 -9.48
N TYR A 259 -4.98 -2.78 -9.95
CA TYR A 259 -5.46 -1.63 -10.74
C TYR A 259 -6.46 -2.00 -11.86
N LYS A 260 -6.28 -3.14 -12.54
CA LYS A 260 -7.20 -3.63 -13.59
C LYS A 260 -8.57 -4.05 -13.04
N GLU A 261 -8.62 -4.52 -11.80
CA GLU A 261 -9.83 -4.96 -11.09
C GLU A 261 -10.53 -3.77 -10.42
N MET A 262 -9.80 -2.93 -9.70
CA MET A 262 -10.31 -1.67 -9.14
C MET A 262 -11.02 -0.83 -10.21
N ARG A 263 -10.43 -0.72 -11.41
CA ARG A 263 -11.05 0.00 -12.53
C ARG A 263 -12.34 -0.66 -13.06
N LYS A 264 -12.52 -1.97 -12.90
CA LYS A 264 -13.81 -2.64 -13.17
C LYS A 264 -14.83 -2.33 -12.06
N VAL A 265 -14.42 -2.45 -10.79
CA VAL A 265 -15.29 -2.20 -9.63
C VAL A 265 -15.86 -0.79 -9.69
N LEU A 266 -15.01 0.23 -9.89
CA LEU A 266 -15.49 1.61 -10.05
C LEU A 266 -16.53 1.71 -11.17
N LYS A 267 -16.22 1.22 -12.37
CA LYS A 267 -17.17 1.24 -13.51
C LYS A 267 -18.49 0.57 -13.17
N SER A 268 -18.47 -0.61 -12.54
CA SER A 268 -19.67 -1.36 -12.17
C SER A 268 -20.55 -0.62 -11.17
N VAL A 269 -19.97 0.13 -10.23
CA VAL A 269 -20.73 0.94 -9.26
C VAL A 269 -21.39 2.14 -9.96
N HIS A 270 -20.70 2.78 -10.91
CA HIS A 270 -21.27 3.88 -11.69
C HIS A 270 -22.33 3.42 -12.72
N GLU A 271 -22.14 2.24 -13.29
CA GLU A 271 -23.12 1.59 -14.17
C GLU A 271 -24.38 1.13 -13.39
N ALA A 272 -24.27 0.91 -12.07
CA ALA A 272 -25.41 0.60 -11.19
C ALA A 272 -26.10 1.84 -10.60
N CYS A 273 -25.34 2.88 -10.25
CA CYS A 273 -25.83 4.09 -9.57
C CYS A 273 -25.41 5.38 -10.31
N PRO A 274 -25.85 5.59 -11.56
CA PRO A 274 -25.37 6.70 -12.41
C PRO A 274 -25.79 8.08 -11.89
N ASP A 275 -26.95 8.20 -11.26
CA ASP A 275 -27.52 9.48 -10.82
C ASP A 275 -26.84 10.06 -9.57
N ILE A 276 -26.18 9.21 -8.77
CA ILE A 276 -25.52 9.60 -7.51
C ILE A 276 -23.99 9.38 -7.51
N THR A 277 -23.42 8.93 -8.62
CA THR A 277 -21.96 8.70 -8.74
C THR A 277 -21.40 9.23 -10.05
N ARG A 278 -20.11 9.59 -10.06
CA ARG A 278 -19.42 10.05 -11.26
C ARG A 278 -17.95 9.69 -11.24
N ILE A 279 -17.49 8.98 -12.28
CA ILE A 279 -16.08 8.62 -12.43
C ILE A 279 -15.38 9.61 -13.35
N TYR A 280 -14.26 10.16 -12.89
CA TYR A 280 -13.34 10.93 -13.73
C TYR A 280 -11.89 10.50 -13.50
N SER A 281 -11.00 10.96 -14.37
CA SER A 281 -9.56 10.71 -14.25
C SER A 281 -8.86 12.01 -13.87
N ILE A 282 -8.08 11.99 -12.79
CA ILE A 282 -7.31 13.15 -12.31
C ILE A 282 -5.94 13.28 -12.98
N GLY A 283 -5.46 12.24 -13.67
CA GLY A 283 -4.17 12.26 -14.34
C GLY A 283 -3.66 10.86 -14.68
N LYS A 284 -2.34 10.74 -14.78
CA LYS A 284 -1.62 9.46 -14.89
C LYS A 284 -0.62 9.33 -13.74
N SER A 285 -0.39 8.11 -13.26
CA SER A 285 0.74 7.76 -12.41
C SER A 285 2.07 7.93 -13.16
N TYR A 286 3.20 7.87 -12.45
CA TYR A 286 4.53 7.83 -13.09
C TYR A 286 4.68 6.61 -14.04
N THR A 287 3.99 5.51 -13.74
CA THR A 287 3.88 4.31 -14.60
C THR A 287 2.86 4.45 -15.76
N GLY A 288 2.28 5.64 -15.96
CA GLY A 288 1.36 5.93 -17.07
C GLY A 288 -0.08 5.44 -16.90
N LEU A 289 -0.42 4.81 -15.76
CA LEU A 289 -1.75 4.31 -15.44
C LEU A 289 -2.69 5.47 -15.10
N LYS A 290 -3.93 5.46 -15.61
CA LYS A 290 -4.89 6.55 -15.34
C LYS A 290 -5.34 6.50 -13.89
N LEU A 291 -5.08 7.55 -13.12
CA LEU A 291 -5.63 7.71 -11.78
C LEU A 291 -7.12 8.05 -11.91
N TYR A 292 -7.98 7.24 -11.30
CA TYR A 292 -9.43 7.39 -11.30
C TYR A 292 -9.93 7.84 -9.93
N VAL A 293 -10.90 8.74 -9.93
CA VAL A 293 -11.65 9.17 -8.75
C VAL A 293 -13.13 8.91 -9.02
N MET A 294 -13.83 8.41 -8.02
CA MET A 294 -15.29 8.37 -7.98
C MET A 294 -15.79 9.44 -7.02
N GLU A 295 -16.57 10.35 -7.56
CA GLU A 295 -17.42 11.28 -6.82
C GLU A 295 -18.72 10.54 -6.46
N ILE A 296 -19.19 10.68 -5.22
CA ILE A 296 -20.48 10.18 -4.74
C ILE A 296 -21.19 11.37 -4.10
N SER A 297 -22.36 11.72 -4.62
CA SER A 297 -23.11 12.93 -4.27
C SER A 297 -24.52 12.82 -4.86
N ASP A 298 -25.54 13.43 -4.24
CA ASP A 298 -26.92 13.41 -4.75
C ASP A 298 -27.12 14.16 -6.08
N ASN A 299 -26.07 14.84 -6.56
CA ASN A 299 -26.09 15.75 -7.70
C ASN A 299 -24.71 15.82 -8.39
N PRO A 300 -24.16 14.69 -8.87
CA PRO A 300 -22.74 14.54 -9.16
C PRO A 300 -22.30 15.41 -10.34
N GLY A 301 -21.22 16.17 -10.13
CA GLY A 301 -20.69 17.13 -11.09
C GLY A 301 -21.33 18.52 -11.05
N LYS A 302 -22.26 18.80 -10.12
CA LYS A 302 -22.68 20.17 -9.80
C LYS A 302 -21.99 20.65 -8.51
N HIS A 303 -21.51 21.88 -8.50
CA HIS A 303 -20.77 22.44 -7.37
C HIS A 303 -21.71 22.94 -6.27
N GLU A 304 -21.69 22.28 -5.11
CA GLU A 304 -22.39 22.72 -3.90
C GLU A 304 -21.49 23.63 -3.06
N LEU A 305 -21.94 24.86 -2.81
CA LEU A 305 -21.23 25.86 -2.02
C LEU A 305 -21.05 25.40 -0.55
N GLY A 306 -19.94 24.71 -0.29
CA GLY A 306 -19.57 24.23 1.05
C GLY A 306 -18.55 23.09 1.06
N LYS A 307 -18.52 22.26 0.01
CA LYS A 307 -17.56 21.13 -0.11
C LYS A 307 -16.31 21.59 -0.88
N ARG A 308 -15.11 21.43 -0.30
CA ARG A 308 -13.84 21.79 -0.97
C ARG A 308 -13.45 20.72 -2.00
N GLU A 309 -13.25 21.12 -3.26
CA GLU A 309 -12.74 20.23 -4.31
C GLU A 309 -11.22 19.97 -4.18
N PRO A 310 -10.74 18.76 -4.52
CA PRO A 310 -9.32 18.52 -4.74
C PRO A 310 -8.87 19.20 -6.04
N ASN A 311 -8.25 20.38 -5.88
CA ASN A 311 -7.72 21.29 -6.90
C ASN A 311 -7.49 20.72 -8.31
N LYS A 312 -8.39 21.02 -9.25
CA LYS A 312 -8.06 21.08 -10.68
C LYS A 312 -7.41 22.42 -10.97
N LYS A 313 -6.08 22.44 -11.16
CA LYS A 313 -5.41 23.58 -11.81
C LYS A 313 -5.61 23.50 -13.33
N PRO A 314 -5.69 24.65 -14.03
CA PRO A 314 -5.85 24.73 -15.48
C PRO A 314 -4.57 24.33 -16.23
#